data_AF-A0A069DN85-F1
#
_entry.id   AF-A0A069DN85-F1
#
_cell.length_a   1.000
_cell.length_b   1.000
_cell.length_c   1.000
_cell.angle_alpha   90.00
_cell.angle_beta   90.00
_cell.angle_gamma   90.00
#
_symmetry.space_group_name_H-M   'P 1'
#
loop_
_entity.id
_entity.type
_entity.pdbx_description
1 polymer ?
#
loop_
_entity_poly.entity_id
_entity_poly.type
_entity_poly.pdbx_seq_one_letter_code
_entity_poly.pdbx_strand_id
1 'polypeptide(L)'
;MRSVFELSIQLELNRGAFDKNTGELCGWVLVDDVGSCNALMVLPNHQNKDLGKNLIYECMAICKQHGTPFHGFAPAPRESYVGLTSVQFHTYTSLYFHRVEE
;
A
#
# COMPACT_ATOMS: atom_id res chain seq x y z
N MET A 1 20.99 9.24 -4.77
CA MET A 1 20.30 7.94 -4.93
C MET A 1 18.81 8.25 -4.86
N ARG A 2 18.06 7.98 -5.93
CA ARG A 2 16.61 8.28 -6.00
C ARG A 2 15.86 7.23 -5.17
N SER A 3 14.85 7.63 -4.39
CA SER A 3 14.02 6.66 -3.66
C SER A 3 13.28 5.78 -4.67
N VAL A 4 13.11 4.49 -4.39
CA VAL A 4 12.33 3.58 -5.26
C VAL A 4 10.81 3.82 -5.19
N PHE A 5 10.38 4.79 -4.38
CA PHE A 5 8.98 5.19 -4.21
C PHE A 5 8.74 6.67 -4.62
N GLU A 6 9.71 7.38 -5.20
CA GLU A 6 9.56 8.82 -5.45
C GLU A 6 8.41 9.11 -6.44
N LEU A 7 8.34 8.35 -7.53
CA LEU A 7 7.26 8.47 -8.51
C LEU A 7 5.95 7.95 -7.93
N SER A 8 5.97 6.83 -7.19
CA SER A 8 4.75 6.25 -6.64
C SER A 8 4.09 7.13 -5.57
N ILE A 9 4.90 7.91 -4.86
CA ILE A 9 4.46 8.97 -3.95
C ILE A 9 3.83 10.13 -4.73
N GLN A 10 4.54 10.65 -5.75
CA GLN A 10 4.07 11.79 -6.55
C GLN A 10 2.76 11.49 -7.28
N LEU A 11 2.58 10.24 -7.71
CA LEU A 11 1.39 9.77 -8.40
C LEU A 11 0.36 9.13 -7.46
N GLU A 12 0.58 9.20 -6.14
CA GLU A 12 -0.33 8.69 -5.11
C GLU A 12 -0.78 7.24 -5.39
N LEU A 13 0.14 6.36 -5.78
CA LEU A 13 -0.19 5.00 -6.23
C LEU A 13 -0.48 4.04 -5.07
N ASN A 14 0.01 4.34 -3.87
CA ASN A 14 -0.15 3.47 -2.70
C ASN A 14 -1.57 3.57 -2.13
N ARG A 15 -2.08 2.48 -1.55
CA ARG A 15 -3.43 2.42 -0.98
C ARG A 15 -3.42 2.00 0.46
N GLY A 16 -4.23 2.67 1.27
CA GLY A 16 -4.48 2.35 2.67
C GLY A 16 -5.97 2.15 2.90
N ALA A 17 -6.32 1.10 3.63
CA ALA A 17 -7.67 0.84 4.09
C ALA A 17 -7.80 1.28 5.54
N PHE A 18 -8.92 1.91 5.86
CA PHE A 18 -9.22 2.40 7.20
C PHE A 18 -10.53 1.82 7.70
N ASP A 19 -10.56 1.34 8.95
CA ASP A 19 -11.79 0.87 9.58
C ASP A 19 -12.73 2.07 9.75
N LYS A 20 -13.96 1.95 9.24
CA LYS A 20 -14.95 3.05 9.27
C LYS A 20 -15.40 3.44 10.68
N ASN A 21 -15.32 2.53 11.65
CA ASN A 21 -15.82 2.75 13.00
C ASN A 21 -14.75 3.39 13.89
N THR A 22 -13.50 2.95 13.75
CA THR A 22 -12.38 3.44 14.57
C THR A 22 -11.56 4.52 13.87
N GLY A 23 -11.61 4.58 12.54
CA GLY A 23 -10.76 5.45 11.73
C GLY A 23 -9.30 4.97 11.63
N GLU A 24 -8.99 3.78 12.16
CA GLU A 24 -7.63 3.25 12.20
C GLU A 24 -7.25 2.57 10.88
N LEU A 25 -5.97 2.66 10.50
CA LEU A 25 -5.44 1.94 9.33
C LEU A 25 -5.48 0.42 9.59
N CYS A 26 -6.22 -0.30 8.76
CA CYS A 26 -6.43 -1.75 8.88
C CYS A 26 -5.70 -2.58 7.81
N GLY A 27 -5.20 -1.95 6.75
CA GLY A 27 -4.37 -2.59 5.73
C GLY A 27 -3.78 -1.59 4.74
N TRP A 28 -2.75 -2.01 4.01
CA TRP A 28 -2.11 -1.18 2.99
C TRP A 28 -1.41 -2.00 1.93
N VAL A 29 -1.06 -1.33 0.84
CA VAL A 29 -0.18 -1.84 -0.21
C VAL A 29 0.71 -0.70 -0.71
N LEU A 30 2.01 -1.01 -0.85
CA LEU A 30 2.98 -0.12 -1.48
C LEU A 30 3.33 -0.63 -2.88
N VAL A 31 3.35 0.29 -3.83
CA VAL A 31 3.81 0.09 -5.21
C VAL A 31 5.08 0.91 -5.40
N ASP A 32 6.14 0.31 -5.92
CA ASP A 32 7.35 1.06 -6.28
C ASP A 32 7.24 1.76 -7.64
N ASP A 33 8.23 2.56 -7.98
CA ASP A 33 8.29 3.36 -9.21
C ASP A 33 8.31 2.51 -10.49
N VAL A 34 8.58 1.20 -10.38
CA VAL A 34 8.54 0.26 -11.51
C VAL A 34 7.24 -0.55 -11.56
N GLY A 35 6.31 -0.33 -10.64
CA GLY A 35 4.98 -0.96 -10.67
C GLY A 35 4.89 -2.29 -9.90
N SER A 36 5.86 -2.61 -9.05
CA SER A 36 5.87 -3.82 -8.23
C SER A 36 5.18 -3.59 -6.88
N CYS A 37 4.33 -4.53 -6.47
CA CYS A 37 3.78 -4.56 -5.12
C CYS A 37 4.83 -5.04 -4.13
N ASN A 38 5.26 -4.16 -3.24
CA ASN A 38 6.35 -4.41 -2.29
C ASN A 38 5.92 -4.47 -0.84
N ALA A 39 4.67 -4.19 -0.49
CA ALA A 39 4.21 -4.29 0.91
C ALA A 39 2.70 -4.38 1.07
N LEU A 40 2.08 -5.49 0.61
CA LEU A 40 0.70 -5.78 0.99
C LEU A 40 0.65 -6.28 2.43
N MET A 41 -0.12 -5.60 3.27
CA MET A 41 -0.41 -6.05 4.63
C MET A 41 -1.88 -5.80 4.99
N VAL A 42 -2.48 -6.75 5.69
CA VAL A 42 -3.77 -6.59 6.34
C VAL A 42 -3.60 -7.00 7.80
N LEU A 43 -4.03 -6.15 8.71
CA LEU A 43 -3.92 -6.41 10.15
C LEU A 43 -4.69 -7.69 10.51
N PRO A 44 -4.21 -8.51 11.47
CA PRO A 44 -4.79 -9.82 11.78
C PRO A 44 -6.30 -9.81 12.06
N ASN A 45 -6.80 -8.76 12.70
CA ASN A 45 -8.23 -8.56 12.98
C ASN A 45 -9.10 -8.27 11.73
N HIS A 46 -8.48 -8.11 10.56
CA HIS A 46 -9.13 -7.78 9.28
C HIS A 46 -8.83 -8.79 8.15
N GLN A 47 -8.08 -9.87 8.41
CA GLN A 47 -7.54 -10.76 7.37
C GLN A 47 -8.57 -11.61 6.57
N ASN A 48 -9.85 -11.64 6.96
CA ASN A 48 -10.89 -12.45 6.32
C ASN A 48 -11.95 -11.65 5.52
N LYS A 49 -11.65 -10.40 5.14
CA LYS A 49 -12.64 -9.49 4.53
C LYS A 49 -12.38 -9.17 3.06
N ASP A 50 -11.61 -10.00 2.34
CA ASP A 50 -11.11 -9.71 0.99
C ASP A 50 -10.32 -8.38 0.88
N LEU A 51 -9.95 -7.77 2.02
CA LEU A 51 -9.39 -6.42 2.06
C LEU A 51 -8.09 -6.30 1.28
N GLY A 52 -7.23 -7.31 1.40
CA GLY A 52 -5.96 -7.33 0.66
C GLY A 52 -6.16 -7.38 -0.86
N LYS A 53 -7.21 -8.08 -1.32
CA LYS A 53 -7.57 -8.17 -2.74
C LYS A 53 -8.11 -6.83 -3.24
N ASN A 54 -8.97 -6.18 -2.46
CA ASN A 54 -9.50 -4.85 -2.80
C ASN A 54 -8.38 -3.81 -2.89
N LEU A 55 -7.43 -3.81 -1.94
CA LEU A 55 -6.26 -2.95 -1.97
C LEU A 55 -5.41 -3.13 -3.24
N ILE A 56 -5.22 -4.37 -3.69
CA ILE A 56 -4.54 -4.67 -4.96
C ILE A 56 -5.32 -4.08 -6.15
N TYR A 57 -6.63 -4.31 -6.22
CA TYR A 57 -7.44 -3.82 -7.34
C TYR A 57 -7.47 -2.30 -7.43
N GLU A 58 -7.55 -1.62 -6.30
CA GLU A 58 -7.45 -0.16 -6.23
C GLU A 58 -6.09 0.33 -6.73
N CYS A 59 -4.99 -0.34 -6.36
CA CYS A 59 -3.66 -0.04 -6.90
C CYS A 59 -3.57 -0.29 -8.41
N MET A 60 -4.14 -1.38 -8.90
CA MET A 60 -4.18 -1.67 -10.34
C MET A 60 -4.94 -0.58 -11.11
N ALA A 61 -6.07 -0.13 -10.57
CA ALA A 61 -6.90 0.90 -11.18
C ALA A 61 -6.16 2.24 -11.29
N ILE A 62 -5.49 2.68 -10.21
CA ILE A 62 -4.74 3.94 -10.23
C ILE A 62 -3.50 3.87 -11.11
N CYS A 63 -2.77 2.75 -11.10
CA CYS A 63 -1.63 2.57 -11.99
C CYS A 63 -2.07 2.68 -13.46
N LYS A 64 -3.20 2.06 -13.82
CA LYS A 64 -3.80 2.19 -15.16
C LYS A 64 -4.19 3.63 -15.49
N GLN A 65 -4.76 4.38 -14.53
CA GLN A 65 -5.14 5.78 -14.73
C GLN A 65 -3.93 6.67 -15.02
N HIS A 66 -2.80 6.44 -14.36
CA HIS A 66 -1.56 7.21 -14.56
C HIS A 66 -0.68 6.67 -15.71
N GLY A 67 -1.11 5.60 -16.39
CA GLY A 67 -0.30 4.97 -17.45
C GLY A 67 0.98 4.31 -16.92
N THR A 68 1.04 3.99 -15.62
CA THR A 68 2.16 3.30 -15.01
C THR A 68 1.95 1.79 -15.07
N PRO A 69 2.99 1.00 -15.35
CA PRO A 69 2.86 -0.45 -15.34
C PRO A 69 2.50 -0.97 -13.95
N PHE A 70 1.77 -2.09 -13.91
CA PHE A 70 1.49 -2.84 -12.70
C PHE A 70 1.92 -4.29 -12.93
N HIS A 71 2.93 -4.75 -12.20
CA HIS A 71 3.54 -6.06 -12.38
C HIS A 71 3.11 -7.09 -11.32
N GLY A 72 2.31 -6.68 -10.33
CA GLY A 72 1.88 -7.54 -9.23
C GLY A 72 2.98 -7.72 -8.19
N PHE A 73 2.91 -8.81 -7.42
CA PHE A 73 3.88 -9.09 -6.36
C PHE A 73 5.25 -9.41 -6.93
N ALA A 74 6.23 -8.56 -6.63
CA ALA A 74 7.61 -9.01 -6.62
C ALA A 74 7.77 -10.00 -5.45
N PRO A 75 8.49 -11.12 -5.62
CA PRO A 75 8.82 -12.00 -4.50
C PRO A 75 9.74 -11.24 -3.54
N ALA A 76 9.16 -10.62 -2.51
CA ALA A 76 9.94 -9.97 -1.46
C ALA A 76 10.59 -11.04 -0.57
N PRO A 77 11.89 -10.94 -0.26
CA PRO A 77 12.49 -11.77 0.78
C PRO A 77 11.78 -11.51 2.10
N ARG A 78 11.35 -12.59 2.76
CA ARG A 78 10.53 -12.62 4.00
C ARG A 78 11.02 -11.72 5.14
N GLU A 79 12.28 -11.30 5.11
CA GLU A 79 12.96 -10.55 6.17
C GLU A 79 12.79 -9.02 6.07
N SER A 80 12.27 -8.50 4.95
CA SER A 80 12.22 -7.05 4.68
C SER A 80 11.11 -6.30 5.43
N TYR A 81 10.14 -7.01 5.99
CA TYR A 81 8.92 -6.42 6.55
C TYR A 81 8.96 -6.16 8.06
N VAL A 82 10.02 -6.62 8.75
CA VAL A 82 10.08 -6.64 10.22
C VAL A 82 10.63 -5.32 10.80
N GLY A 83 11.06 -4.38 9.96
CA GLY A 83 11.77 -3.17 10.40
C GLY A 83 10.97 -1.88 10.51
N LEU A 84 9.77 -1.80 9.91
CA LEU A 84 8.98 -0.57 9.93
C LEU A 84 8.12 -0.54 11.19
N THR A 85 8.61 0.19 12.20
CA THR A 85 7.89 0.42 13.45
C THR A 85 6.62 1.23 13.21
N SER A 86 5.61 1.06 14.07
CA SER A 86 4.32 1.78 13.97
C SER A 86 4.46 3.31 13.88
N VAL A 87 5.53 3.87 14.46
CA VAL A 87 5.83 5.32 14.48
C VAL A 87 6.32 5.82 13.11
N GLN A 88 7.14 5.04 12.42
CA GLN A 88 7.51 5.35 11.03
C GLN A 88 6.28 5.24 10.13
N PHE A 89 5.39 4.28 10.36
CA PHE A 89 4.12 4.21 9.61
C PHE A 89 3.18 5.39 9.87
N HIS A 90 3.04 5.89 11.11
CA HIS A 90 2.18 7.05 11.41
C HIS A 90 2.59 8.33 10.66
N THR A 91 3.89 8.49 10.40
CA THR A 91 4.39 9.63 9.63
C THR A 91 4.10 9.47 8.13
N TYR A 92 3.99 8.22 7.65
CA TYR A 92 3.70 7.88 6.26
C TYR A 92 2.19 7.78 5.96
N THR A 93 1.35 7.47 6.96
CA THR A 93 -0.11 7.32 6.82
C THR A 93 -0.83 8.60 6.39
N SER A 94 -0.29 9.77 6.72
CA SER A 94 -0.86 11.05 6.31
C SER A 94 -0.27 11.60 5.01
N LEU A 95 0.84 11.03 4.52
CA LEU A 95 1.62 11.58 3.41
C LEU A 95 1.59 10.72 2.14
N TYR A 96 1.25 9.42 2.23
CA TYR A 96 1.49 8.50 1.12
C TYR A 96 0.36 7.56 0.77
N PHE A 97 -0.76 7.58 1.49
CA PHE A 97 -1.87 6.66 1.22
C PHE A 97 -3.15 7.42 0.91
N HIS A 98 -3.74 7.12 -0.24
CA HIS A 98 -5.11 7.53 -0.50
C HIS A 98 -6.06 6.60 0.28
N ARG A 99 -7.00 7.21 1.00
CA ARG A 99 -8.00 6.52 1.82
C ARG A 99 -8.96 5.71 0.94
N VAL A 100 -9.12 4.45 1.27
CA VAL A 100 -10.20 3.57 0.79
C VAL A 100 -11.09 3.26 1.99
N GLU A 101 -12.38 3.58 1.88
CA GLU A 101 -13.35 3.31 2.95
C GLU A 101 -13.88 1.88 2.86
N GLU A 102 -13.93 1.18 4.00
CA GLU A 102 -14.51 -0.16 4.18
C GLU A 102 -15.88 -0.11 4.87
#